data_AF-A0A2R3XZB4-F1
#
_entry.id   AF-A0A2R3XZB4-F1
#
_cell.length_a   1.000
_cell.length_b   1.000
_cell.length_c   1.000
_cell.angle_alpha   90.00
_cell.angle_beta   90.00
_cell.angle_gamma   90.00
#
_symmetry.space_group_name_H-M   'P 1'
#
loop_
_entity.id
_entity.type
_entity.pdbx_description
1 polymer ?
#
loop_
_entity_poly.entity_id
_entity_poly.type
_entity_poly.pdbx_seq_one_letter_code
_entity_poly.pdbx_strand_id
1 'polypeptide(L)'
;MPHSSLHPSIPHPRGHGAQEAALVLLSVCLMTLWWLGEPPEDILRFLVLHLASLQLGLLLNRLCSLAEELRHIHSRYQGSYWRAVRACLGCPIRLGAQLLLSSYFYCFLPNAVGRPFTWMLALLGFSQALNILLGLKGLAPAEISAVCEKGNFNVAHGLAWSYYIGYLRLILPGFQARIRTYNQHNNNVLRGPASQRLYILFPLDCGVPDNLSTADPNIRFLDKLPQQTIDRAGIKGRVYTNSIYELLENGQRAGACVLEYASPLQTLFAMSQYGQAGFSREDRLEQAKLFCRTLEDILADAPESQNNCRLIVYQEPADGSSFLLSQEVLRHLRQEEEEEVTVGSLKTSEVLSTSTMSQEPELLISGMEKPLPLRSDLF
;
A
#
# COMPACT_ATOMS: atom_id res chain seq x y z
N MET A 1 -30.43 15.42 -14.33
CA MET A 1 -29.44 14.94 -13.35
C MET A 1 -29.82 15.50 -11.99
N PRO A 2 -29.83 14.72 -10.91
CA PRO A 2 -30.21 15.24 -9.61
C PRO A 2 -29.09 16.18 -9.12
N HIS A 3 -29.45 17.40 -8.74
CA HIS A 3 -28.54 18.38 -8.17
C HIS A 3 -27.91 17.82 -6.87
N SER A 4 -26.59 18.00 -6.68
CA SER A 4 -25.98 17.84 -5.36
C SER A 4 -26.53 18.96 -4.49
N SER A 5 -27.35 18.60 -3.51
CA SER A 5 -28.04 19.54 -2.63
C SER A 5 -27.14 20.15 -1.56
N LEU A 6 -25.83 19.86 -1.58
CA LEU A 6 -24.88 20.30 -0.55
C LEU A 6 -24.23 21.65 -0.88
N HIS A 7 -23.41 21.73 -1.94
CA HIS A 7 -22.72 22.96 -2.33
C HIS A 7 -22.29 22.94 -3.80
N PRO A 8 -22.37 24.06 -4.55
CA PRO A 8 -22.02 24.10 -5.98
C PRO A 8 -20.57 23.72 -6.32
N SER A 9 -19.64 23.91 -5.38
CA SER A 9 -18.22 23.56 -5.58
C SER A 9 -17.90 22.08 -5.38
N ILE A 10 -18.86 21.27 -4.91
CA ILE A 10 -18.65 19.84 -4.73
C ILE A 10 -18.86 19.16 -6.09
N PRO A 11 -17.84 18.46 -6.63
CA PRO A 11 -17.95 17.84 -7.94
C PRO A 11 -19.01 16.75 -7.95
N HIS A 12 -19.75 16.64 -9.06
CA HIS A 12 -20.63 15.50 -9.31
C HIS A 12 -19.81 14.27 -9.73
N PRO A 13 -20.36 13.06 -9.51
CA PRO A 13 -19.81 11.85 -10.11
C PRO A 13 -19.67 12.01 -11.62
N ARG A 14 -18.57 11.50 -12.18
CA ARG A 14 -18.32 11.52 -13.62
C ARG A 14 -19.39 10.71 -14.37
N GLY A 15 -19.96 11.29 -15.41
CA GLY A 15 -20.95 10.65 -16.29
C GLY A 15 -20.36 10.05 -17.56
N HIS A 16 -21.23 9.78 -18.54
CA HIS A 16 -20.87 9.12 -19.81
C HIS A 16 -20.47 10.08 -20.95
N GLY A 17 -20.28 11.37 -20.68
CA GLY A 17 -20.09 12.39 -21.72
C GLY A 17 -18.91 12.14 -22.67
N ALA A 18 -17.81 11.52 -22.19
CA ALA A 18 -16.68 11.17 -23.05
C ALA A 18 -17.04 10.09 -24.10
N GLN A 19 -17.90 9.14 -23.75
CA GLN A 19 -18.36 8.08 -24.67
C GLN A 19 -19.28 8.65 -25.75
N GLU A 20 -20.17 9.56 -25.36
CA GLU A 20 -21.08 10.25 -26.28
C GLU A 20 -20.30 11.12 -27.27
N ALA A 21 -19.35 11.91 -26.79
CA ALA A 21 -18.49 12.75 -27.65
C ALA A 21 -17.63 11.90 -28.62
N ALA A 22 -17.07 10.79 -28.14
CA ALA A 22 -16.31 9.87 -28.99
C ALA A 22 -17.17 9.25 -30.11
N LEU A 23 -18.44 8.92 -29.82
CA LEU A 23 -19.38 8.41 -30.82
C LEU A 23 -19.67 9.47 -31.89
N VAL A 24 -19.92 10.71 -31.50
CA VAL A 24 -20.15 11.83 -32.44
C VAL A 24 -18.93 12.03 -33.33
N LEU A 25 -17.73 12.05 -32.75
CA LEU A 25 -16.49 12.21 -33.50
C LEU A 25 -16.29 11.05 -34.50
N LEU A 26 -16.56 9.82 -34.10
CA LEU A 26 -16.50 8.65 -34.97
C LEU A 26 -17.46 8.81 -36.17
N SER A 27 -18.69 9.23 -35.92
CA SER A 27 -19.68 9.47 -36.99
C SER A 27 -19.22 10.56 -37.96
N VAL A 28 -18.65 11.66 -37.48
CA VAL A 28 -18.10 12.73 -38.34
C VAL A 28 -16.95 12.20 -39.20
N CYS A 29 -16.00 11.47 -38.61
CA CYS A 29 -14.89 10.87 -39.36
C CYS A 29 -15.38 9.93 -40.46
N LEU A 30 -16.38 9.08 -40.17
CA LEU A 30 -16.96 8.18 -41.17
C LEU A 30 -17.63 8.95 -42.32
N MET A 31 -18.36 10.03 -42.03
CA MET A 31 -18.97 10.88 -43.05
C MET A 31 -17.91 11.59 -43.91
N THR A 32 -16.80 12.02 -43.33
CA THR A 32 -15.70 12.62 -44.09
C THR A 32 -15.01 11.59 -45.00
N LEU A 33 -14.76 10.38 -44.52
CA LEU A 33 -14.18 9.30 -45.33
C LEU A 33 -15.11 8.91 -46.49
N TRP A 34 -16.42 8.87 -46.24
CA TRP A 34 -17.42 8.66 -47.29
C TRP A 34 -17.38 9.76 -48.35
N TRP A 35 -17.21 11.01 -47.94
CA TRP A 35 -17.12 12.16 -48.85
C TRP A 35 -15.85 12.15 -49.71
N LEU A 36 -14.71 11.67 -49.17
CA LEU A 36 -13.44 11.63 -49.89
C LEU A 36 -13.42 10.59 -51.04
N GLY A 37 -14.33 9.62 -51.04
CA GLY A 37 -14.51 8.69 -52.17
C GLY A 37 -13.37 7.68 -52.38
N GLU A 38 -12.52 7.48 -51.38
CA GLU A 38 -11.42 6.50 -51.41
C GLU A 38 -11.94 5.04 -51.50
N PRO A 39 -11.21 4.13 -52.15
CA PRO A 39 -11.65 2.75 -52.30
C PRO A 39 -11.73 2.05 -50.92
N PRO A 40 -12.85 1.39 -50.60
CA PRO A 40 -13.09 0.82 -49.27
C PRO A 40 -12.12 -0.32 -48.93
N GLU A 41 -11.58 -1.00 -49.94
CA GLU A 41 -10.65 -2.12 -49.75
C GLU A 41 -9.31 -1.68 -49.14
N ASP A 42 -8.73 -0.58 -49.61
CA ASP A 42 -7.45 -0.10 -49.10
C ASP A 42 -7.59 0.52 -47.70
N ILE A 43 -8.68 1.26 -47.45
CA ILE A 43 -9.01 1.78 -46.12
C ILE A 43 -9.14 0.62 -45.11
N LEU A 44 -9.86 -0.44 -45.49
CA LEU A 44 -10.05 -1.60 -44.62
C LEU A 44 -8.72 -2.32 -44.34
N ARG A 45 -7.84 -2.44 -45.33
CA ARG A 45 -6.50 -3.03 -45.16
C ARG A 45 -5.65 -2.23 -44.16
N PHE A 46 -5.54 -0.92 -44.35
CA PHE A 46 -4.78 -0.07 -43.43
C PHE A 46 -5.36 -0.09 -42.03
N LEU A 47 -6.69 -0.09 -41.90
CA LEU A 47 -7.37 -0.17 -40.61
C LEU A 47 -7.06 -1.50 -39.91
N VAL A 48 -7.14 -2.63 -40.61
CA VAL A 48 -6.82 -3.96 -40.06
C VAL A 48 -5.37 -4.01 -39.59
N LEU A 49 -4.42 -3.55 -40.41
CA LEU A 49 -3.00 -3.51 -40.04
C LEU A 49 -2.75 -2.62 -38.82
N HIS A 50 -3.36 -1.43 -38.80
CA HIS A 50 -3.24 -0.51 -37.67
C HIS A 50 -3.80 -1.13 -36.38
N LEU A 51 -5.01 -1.69 -36.42
CA LEU A 51 -5.63 -2.35 -35.28
C LEU A 51 -4.81 -3.56 -34.80
N ALA A 52 -4.32 -4.38 -35.72
CA ALA A 52 -3.44 -5.51 -35.39
C ALA A 52 -2.17 -5.04 -34.67
N SER A 53 -1.52 -4.00 -35.19
CA SER A 53 -0.31 -3.43 -34.58
C SER A 53 -0.58 -2.86 -33.18
N LEU A 54 -1.74 -2.21 -32.98
CA LEU A 54 -2.16 -1.67 -31.69
C LEU A 54 -2.39 -2.80 -30.67
N GLN A 55 -3.11 -3.86 -31.06
CA GLN A 55 -3.38 -5.01 -30.17
C GLN A 55 -2.08 -5.75 -29.81
N LEU A 56 -1.19 -5.95 -30.77
CA LEU A 56 0.10 -6.59 -30.53
C LEU A 56 0.99 -5.72 -29.63
N GLY A 57 0.96 -4.40 -29.80
CA GLY A 57 1.64 -3.45 -28.91
C GLY A 57 1.09 -3.48 -27.48
N LEU A 58 -0.23 -3.58 -27.30
CA LEU A 58 -0.87 -3.75 -25.99
C LEU A 58 -0.49 -5.09 -25.35
N LEU A 59 -0.43 -6.17 -26.12
CA LEU A 59 0.02 -7.48 -25.62
C LEU A 59 1.47 -7.40 -25.13
N LEU A 60 2.39 -6.84 -25.94
CA LEU A 60 3.79 -6.67 -25.56
C LEU A 60 3.92 -5.87 -24.26
N ASN A 61 3.16 -4.78 -24.12
CA ASN A 61 3.14 -3.99 -22.91
C ASN A 61 2.70 -4.80 -21.68
N ARG A 62 1.62 -5.60 -21.82
CA ARG A 62 1.12 -6.45 -20.73
C ARG A 62 2.09 -7.57 -20.38
N LEU A 63 2.85 -8.09 -21.35
CA LEU A 63 3.91 -9.06 -21.11
C LEU A 63 5.09 -8.44 -20.34
N CYS A 64 5.46 -7.19 -20.66
CA CYS A 64 6.45 -6.45 -19.89
C CYS A 64 5.98 -6.22 -18.44
N SER A 65 4.73 -5.83 -18.23
CA SER A 65 4.16 -5.70 -16.88
C SER A 65 4.09 -7.04 -16.15
N LEU A 66 3.73 -8.12 -16.86
CA LEU A 66 3.73 -9.46 -16.28
C LEU A 66 5.13 -9.88 -15.82
N ALA A 67 6.19 -9.52 -16.54
CA ALA A 67 7.56 -9.84 -16.14
C ALA A 67 7.91 -9.25 -14.76
N GLU A 68 7.42 -8.04 -14.46
CA GLU A 68 7.55 -7.45 -13.13
C GLU A 68 6.70 -8.17 -12.08
N GLU A 69 5.42 -8.42 -12.38
CA GLU A 69 4.45 -9.07 -11.48
C GLU A 69 4.80 -10.53 -11.15
N LEU A 70 5.56 -11.22 -12.02
CA LEU A 70 6.09 -12.56 -11.73
C LEU A 70 7.01 -12.57 -10.49
N ARG A 71 7.66 -11.46 -10.15
CA ARG A 71 8.47 -11.33 -8.93
C ARG A 71 7.61 -11.28 -7.66
N HIS A 72 6.31 -11.02 -7.79
CA HIS A 72 5.38 -10.81 -6.69
C HIS A 72 4.31 -11.91 -6.58
N ILE A 73 4.53 -13.08 -7.21
CA ILE A 73 3.57 -14.21 -7.20
C ILE A 73 3.21 -14.65 -5.78
N HIS A 74 4.19 -14.81 -4.91
CA HIS A 74 3.96 -15.30 -3.55
C HIS A 74 3.28 -14.23 -2.67
N SER A 75 3.69 -12.96 -2.77
CA SER A 75 3.20 -11.88 -1.90
C SER A 75 1.85 -11.29 -2.34
N ARG A 76 1.61 -11.16 -3.66
CA ARG A 76 0.38 -10.56 -4.22
C ARG A 76 -0.64 -11.58 -4.70
N TYR A 77 -0.20 -12.68 -5.32
CA TYR A 77 -1.10 -13.65 -5.98
C TYR A 77 -1.22 -14.99 -5.27
N GLN A 78 -0.76 -15.09 -4.02
CA GLN A 78 -0.86 -16.30 -3.19
C GLN A 78 -0.23 -17.54 -3.86
N GLY A 79 0.88 -17.37 -4.57
CA GLY A 79 1.56 -18.48 -5.25
C GLY A 79 0.96 -18.87 -6.62
N SER A 80 -0.15 -18.26 -7.04
CA SER A 80 -0.85 -18.66 -8.26
C SER A 80 -0.41 -17.87 -9.50
N TYR A 81 0.32 -18.54 -10.40
CA TYR A 81 0.72 -17.98 -11.71
C TYR A 81 -0.47 -17.56 -12.57
N TRP A 82 -1.54 -18.37 -12.59
CA TRP A 82 -2.73 -18.06 -13.39
C TRP A 82 -3.44 -16.79 -12.94
N ARG A 83 -3.48 -16.53 -11.62
CA ARG A 83 -4.03 -15.27 -11.09
C ARG A 83 -3.21 -14.07 -11.52
N ALA A 84 -1.88 -14.17 -11.49
CA ALA A 84 -0.98 -13.10 -11.96
C ALA A 84 -1.19 -12.81 -13.46
N VAL A 85 -1.22 -13.86 -14.30
CA VAL A 85 -1.48 -13.74 -15.74
C VAL A 85 -2.85 -13.12 -15.99
N ARG A 86 -3.90 -13.57 -15.30
CA ARG A 86 -5.25 -13.03 -15.44
C ARG A 86 -5.34 -11.57 -14.99
N ALA A 87 -4.65 -11.19 -13.91
CA ALA A 87 -4.60 -9.80 -13.46
C ALA A 87 -3.91 -8.88 -14.48
N CYS A 88 -2.78 -9.32 -15.06
CA CYS A 88 -2.03 -8.53 -16.03
C CYS A 88 -2.69 -8.47 -17.42
N LEU A 89 -3.22 -9.60 -17.91
CA LEU A 89 -3.82 -9.70 -19.24
C LEU A 89 -5.31 -9.35 -19.25
N GLY A 90 -5.95 -9.24 -18.09
CA GLY A 90 -7.39 -9.02 -17.94
C GLY A 90 -8.18 -10.24 -18.42
N CYS A 91 -8.91 -10.08 -19.54
CA CYS A 91 -9.61 -11.18 -20.19
C CYS A 91 -8.78 -11.72 -21.36
N PRO A 92 -7.97 -12.79 -21.16
CA PRO A 92 -7.09 -13.31 -22.21
C PRO A 92 -7.89 -13.83 -23.41
N ILE A 93 -9.13 -14.28 -23.21
CA ILE A 93 -10.03 -14.74 -24.26
C ILE A 93 -10.36 -13.61 -25.23
N ARG A 94 -10.68 -12.42 -24.73
CA ARG A 94 -10.98 -11.25 -25.58
C ARG A 94 -9.76 -10.86 -26.40
N LEU A 95 -8.58 -10.85 -25.78
CA LEU A 95 -7.34 -10.52 -26.45
C LEU A 95 -6.98 -11.55 -27.53
N GLY A 96 -7.11 -12.85 -27.21
CA GLY A 96 -6.88 -13.95 -28.14
C GLY A 96 -7.85 -13.91 -29.33
N ALA A 97 -9.14 -13.64 -29.08
CA ALA A 97 -10.14 -13.47 -30.13
C ALA A 97 -9.80 -12.29 -31.06
N GLN A 98 -9.38 -11.14 -30.50
CA GLN A 98 -8.96 -9.98 -31.28
C GLN A 98 -7.70 -10.26 -32.13
N LEU A 99 -6.72 -10.97 -31.58
CA LEU A 99 -5.52 -11.38 -32.32
C LEU A 99 -5.86 -12.35 -33.44
N LEU A 100 -6.70 -13.36 -33.18
CA LEU A 100 -7.16 -14.31 -34.20
C LEU A 100 -7.93 -13.61 -35.32
N LEU A 101 -8.81 -12.68 -34.97
CA LEU A 101 -9.56 -11.88 -35.95
C LEU A 101 -8.62 -11.03 -36.81
N SER A 102 -7.61 -10.40 -36.20
CA SER A 102 -6.61 -9.60 -36.93
C SER A 102 -5.73 -10.45 -37.85
N SER A 103 -5.36 -11.66 -37.41
CA SER A 103 -4.60 -12.63 -38.21
C SER A 103 -5.42 -13.16 -39.39
N TYR A 104 -6.71 -13.46 -39.15
CA TYR A 104 -7.65 -13.85 -40.19
C TYR A 104 -7.75 -12.76 -41.26
N PHE A 105 -8.08 -11.52 -40.91
CA PHE A 105 -8.19 -10.45 -41.90
C PHE A 105 -6.87 -10.20 -42.65
N TYR A 106 -5.72 -10.32 -41.98
CA TYR A 106 -4.40 -10.19 -42.63
C TYR A 106 -4.14 -11.28 -43.67
N CYS A 107 -4.47 -12.55 -43.38
CA CYS A 107 -4.25 -13.67 -44.30
C CYS A 107 -5.23 -13.68 -45.49
N PHE A 108 -6.44 -13.15 -45.31
CA PHE A 108 -7.49 -13.17 -46.34
C PHE A 108 -7.54 -11.89 -47.21
N LEU A 109 -6.81 -10.82 -46.85
CA LEU A 109 -6.67 -9.62 -47.68
C LEU A 109 -5.52 -9.78 -48.69
N PRO A 110 -5.71 -9.49 -49.99
CA PRO A 110 -4.68 -9.65 -51.02
C PRO A 110 -3.43 -8.84 -50.69
N ASN A 111 -2.28 -9.52 -50.55
CA ASN A 111 -1.03 -8.89 -50.19
C ASN A 111 -0.36 -8.30 -51.44
N ALA A 112 -0.58 -7.01 -51.71
CA ALA A 112 -0.01 -6.34 -52.89
C ALA A 112 1.46 -5.90 -52.71
N VAL A 113 2.00 -5.95 -51.48
CA VAL A 113 3.31 -5.37 -51.18
C VAL A 113 4.21 -6.41 -50.52
N GLY A 114 5.20 -6.90 -51.27
CA GLY A 114 6.20 -7.88 -50.84
C GLY A 114 7.22 -7.38 -49.80
N ARG A 115 6.83 -6.53 -48.85
CA ARG A 115 7.70 -6.10 -47.74
C ARG A 115 7.67 -7.15 -46.63
N PRO A 116 8.82 -7.50 -46.02
CA PRO A 116 8.87 -8.55 -45.01
C PRO A 116 8.20 -8.09 -43.72
N PHE A 117 7.17 -8.84 -43.30
CA PHE A 117 6.42 -8.68 -42.05
C PHE A 117 7.33 -8.55 -40.80
N THR A 118 8.51 -9.15 -40.84
CA THR A 118 9.52 -9.13 -39.76
C THR A 118 10.01 -7.72 -39.42
N TRP A 119 10.14 -6.82 -40.39
CA TRP A 119 10.53 -5.43 -40.15
C TRP A 119 9.47 -4.68 -39.33
N MET A 120 8.18 -4.96 -39.58
CA MET A 120 7.07 -4.28 -38.89
C MET A 120 7.02 -4.72 -37.42
N LEU A 121 7.28 -6.00 -37.16
CA LEU A 121 7.42 -6.52 -35.80
C LEU A 121 8.61 -5.90 -35.07
N ALA A 122 9.76 -5.74 -35.73
CA ALA A 122 10.93 -5.13 -35.13
C ALA A 122 10.69 -3.66 -34.77
N LEU A 123 10.10 -2.88 -35.68
CA LEU A 123 9.71 -1.49 -35.42
C LEU A 123 8.63 -1.37 -34.35
N LEU A 124 7.66 -2.28 -34.33
CA LEU A 124 6.65 -2.32 -33.27
C LEU A 124 7.32 -2.57 -31.92
N GLY A 125 8.18 -3.58 -31.80
CA GLY A 125 8.94 -3.87 -30.58
C GLY A 125 9.75 -2.68 -30.11
N PHE A 126 10.49 -2.03 -31.03
CA PHE A 126 11.25 -0.81 -30.74
C PHE A 126 10.35 0.33 -30.25
N SER A 127 9.21 0.57 -30.91
CA SER A 127 8.25 1.60 -30.49
C SER A 127 7.67 1.34 -29.09
N GLN A 128 7.38 0.08 -28.75
CA GLN A 128 6.87 -0.28 -27.42
C GLN A 128 7.95 -0.11 -26.35
N ALA A 129 9.19 -0.52 -26.64
CA ALA A 129 10.32 -0.32 -25.75
C ALA A 129 10.56 1.16 -25.46
N LEU A 130 10.53 2.02 -26.50
CA LEU A 130 10.62 3.48 -26.32
C LEU A 130 9.47 4.03 -25.47
N ASN A 131 8.23 3.62 -25.74
CA ASN A 131 7.08 4.07 -24.96
C ASN A 131 7.19 3.71 -23.47
N ILE A 132 7.71 2.52 -23.15
CA ILE A 132 7.91 2.08 -21.77
C ILE A 132 9.07 2.85 -21.13
N LEU A 133 10.22 2.93 -21.79
CA LEU A 133 11.43 3.55 -21.25
C LEU A 133 11.28 5.05 -21.03
N LEU A 134 10.55 5.73 -21.93
CA LEU A 134 10.25 7.16 -21.83
C LEU A 134 9.01 7.46 -20.98
N GLY A 135 8.32 6.45 -20.46
CA GLY A 135 7.14 6.64 -19.62
C GLY A 135 5.94 7.27 -20.34
N LEU A 136 5.85 7.15 -21.67
CA LEU A 136 4.82 7.82 -22.49
C LEU A 136 3.39 7.29 -22.26
N LYS A 137 3.24 6.20 -21.50
CA LYS A 137 1.96 5.56 -21.18
C LYS A 137 1.46 5.88 -19.76
N GLY A 138 2.05 6.87 -19.09
CA GLY A 138 1.51 7.36 -17.82
C GLY A 138 0.08 7.84 -17.98
N LEU A 139 -0.80 7.47 -17.05
CA LEU A 139 -2.20 7.96 -17.06
C LEU A 139 -2.22 9.46 -16.78
N ALA A 140 -3.16 10.16 -17.42
CA ALA A 140 -3.39 11.57 -17.11
C ALA A 140 -3.97 11.72 -15.69
N PRO A 141 -3.75 12.85 -15.00
CA PRO A 141 -4.29 13.07 -13.66
C PRO A 141 -5.81 12.88 -13.55
N ALA A 142 -6.55 13.25 -14.61
CA ALA A 142 -8.01 13.04 -14.68
C ALA A 142 -8.40 11.56 -14.72
N GLU A 143 -7.61 10.72 -15.39
CA GLU A 143 -7.83 9.27 -15.46
C GLU A 143 -7.49 8.61 -14.13
N ILE A 144 -6.38 9.01 -13.49
CA ILE A 144 -6.00 8.55 -12.14
C ILE A 144 -7.11 8.88 -11.15
N SER A 145 -7.59 10.13 -11.15
CA SER A 145 -8.71 10.56 -10.30
C SER A 145 -9.99 9.75 -10.56
N ALA A 146 -10.30 9.43 -11.82
CA ALA A 146 -11.45 8.59 -12.15
C ALA A 146 -11.29 7.14 -11.63
N VAL A 147 -10.09 6.57 -11.70
CA VAL A 147 -9.79 5.25 -11.14
C VAL A 147 -9.94 5.27 -9.61
N CYS A 148 -9.36 6.26 -8.94
CA CYS A 148 -9.44 6.42 -7.49
C CYS A 148 -10.89 6.60 -6.99
N GLU A 149 -11.67 7.46 -7.64
CA GLU A 149 -13.07 7.71 -7.27
C GLU A 149 -13.96 6.49 -7.52
N LYS A 150 -13.74 5.77 -8.63
CA LYS A 150 -14.56 4.60 -8.96
C LYS A 150 -14.30 3.41 -8.05
N GLY A 151 -13.05 3.23 -7.60
CA GLY A 151 -12.64 2.09 -6.79
C GLY A 151 -12.52 2.36 -5.29
N ASN A 152 -12.82 3.58 -4.82
CA ASN A 152 -12.67 3.97 -3.41
C ASN A 152 -11.25 3.71 -2.85
N PHE A 153 -10.20 3.84 -3.69
CA PHE A 153 -8.84 3.34 -3.38
C PHE A 153 -8.03 4.15 -2.36
N ASN A 154 -8.62 5.20 -1.77
CA ASN A 154 -7.90 6.14 -0.89
C ASN A 154 -8.12 5.89 0.62
N VAL A 155 -8.88 4.85 0.98
CA VAL A 155 -9.26 4.58 2.38
C VAL A 155 -8.03 4.26 3.23
N ALA A 156 -7.16 3.35 2.78
CA ALA A 156 -5.98 2.95 3.54
C ALA A 156 -5.04 4.13 3.89
N HIS A 157 -4.80 5.03 2.93
CA HIS A 157 -3.96 6.22 3.14
C HIS A 157 -4.58 7.16 4.17
N GLY A 158 -5.89 7.44 4.05
CA GLY A 158 -6.60 8.27 5.02
C GLY A 158 -6.56 7.67 6.43
N LEU A 159 -6.76 6.36 6.55
CA LEU A 159 -6.68 5.64 7.83
C LEU A 159 -5.27 5.66 8.43
N ALA A 160 -4.22 5.48 7.62
CA ALA A 160 -2.83 5.53 8.07
C ALA A 160 -2.47 6.91 8.64
N TRP A 161 -2.74 7.99 7.89
CA TRP A 161 -2.50 9.35 8.36
C TRP A 161 -3.35 9.72 9.56
N SER A 162 -4.63 9.32 9.56
CA SER A 162 -5.51 9.53 10.71
C SER A 162 -5.01 8.81 11.95
N TYR A 163 -4.51 7.58 11.84
CA TYR A 163 -3.97 6.84 12.98
C TYR A 163 -2.65 7.44 13.47
N TYR A 164 -1.76 7.81 12.55
CA TYR A 164 -0.50 8.45 12.90
C TYR A 164 -0.70 9.82 13.57
N ILE A 165 -1.36 10.77 12.90
CA ILE A 165 -1.56 12.13 13.42
C ILE A 165 -2.60 12.15 14.56
N GLY A 166 -3.62 11.30 14.45
CA GLY A 166 -4.72 11.22 15.41
C GLY A 166 -4.35 10.50 16.70
N TYR A 167 -3.30 9.69 16.71
CA TYR A 167 -3.00 8.86 17.87
C TYR A 167 -1.51 8.65 18.10
N LEU A 168 -0.77 8.03 17.17
CA LEU A 168 0.64 7.67 17.41
C LEU A 168 1.52 8.89 17.73
N ARG A 169 1.38 9.97 16.97
CA ARG A 169 2.12 11.22 17.19
C ARG A 169 1.80 11.88 18.54
N LEU A 170 0.70 11.51 19.19
CA LEU A 170 0.36 12.01 20.52
C LEU A 170 0.86 11.09 21.63
N ILE A 171 0.70 9.78 21.46
CA ILE A 171 0.94 8.79 22.52
C ILE A 171 2.40 8.35 22.63
N LEU A 172 3.16 8.40 21.53
CA LEU A 172 4.55 7.97 21.49
C LEU A 172 5.50 8.98 22.18
N PRO A 173 5.35 10.31 22.03
CA PRO A 173 6.12 11.25 22.83
C PRO A 173 5.89 11.04 24.32
N GLY A 174 6.98 10.86 25.09
CA GLY A 174 6.91 10.59 26.53
C GLY A 174 6.53 9.14 26.90
N PHE A 175 6.34 8.24 25.93
CA PHE A 175 6.04 6.82 26.17
C PHE A 175 7.06 6.16 27.10
N GLN A 176 8.37 6.37 26.85
CA GLN A 176 9.45 5.87 27.69
C GLN A 176 9.38 6.37 29.13
N ALA A 177 9.00 7.64 29.33
CA ALA A 177 8.86 8.22 30.67
C ALA A 177 7.71 7.57 31.45
N ARG A 178 6.59 7.26 30.76
CA ARG A 178 5.46 6.54 31.35
C ARG A 178 5.83 5.11 31.74
N ILE A 179 6.62 4.40 30.92
CA ILE A 179 7.15 3.08 31.28
C ILE A 179 8.09 3.14 32.49
N ARG A 180 9.01 4.12 32.54
CA ARG A 180 9.91 4.29 33.70
C ARG A 180 9.12 4.54 34.99
N THR A 181 8.10 5.40 34.92
CA THR A 181 7.22 5.70 36.06
C THR A 181 6.47 4.46 36.54
N TYR A 182 5.97 3.64 35.60
CA TYR A 182 5.34 2.37 35.93
C TYR A 182 6.32 1.39 36.58
N ASN A 183 7.50 1.23 36.01
CA ASN A 183 8.51 0.28 36.49
C ASN A 183 9.02 0.60 37.91
N GLN A 184 9.11 1.88 38.30
CA GLN A 184 9.46 2.32 39.65
C GLN A 184 8.54 1.73 40.73
N HIS A 185 7.27 1.52 40.41
CA HIS A 185 6.25 1.04 41.36
C HIS A 185 5.91 -0.45 41.18
N ASN A 186 6.39 -1.07 40.10
CA ASN A 186 5.99 -2.42 39.69
C ASN A 186 7.20 -3.35 39.51
N ASN A 187 8.23 -3.24 40.36
CA ASN A 187 9.39 -4.14 40.41
C ASN A 187 10.08 -4.37 39.04
N ASN A 188 10.12 -3.34 38.19
CA ASN A 188 10.59 -3.44 36.81
C ASN A 188 9.91 -4.59 36.04
N VAL A 189 8.58 -4.58 35.94
CA VAL A 189 7.82 -5.59 35.19
C VAL A 189 8.13 -5.54 33.69
N LEU A 190 8.36 -4.36 33.13
CA LEU A 190 8.77 -4.14 31.73
C LEU A 190 10.30 -3.99 31.68
N ARG A 191 11.01 -5.11 31.85
CA ARG A 191 12.49 -5.19 31.80
C ARG A 191 12.98 -5.32 30.37
N GLY A 192 14.15 -4.73 30.12
CA GLY A 192 14.79 -4.79 28.81
C GLY A 192 14.20 -3.79 27.83
N PRO A 193 14.95 -3.43 26.79
CA PRO A 193 14.51 -2.44 25.82
C PRO A 193 13.40 -2.97 24.90
N ALA A 194 13.33 -4.28 24.65
CA ALA A 194 12.24 -4.89 23.89
C ALA A 194 10.87 -4.63 24.57
N SER A 195 10.79 -4.83 25.89
CA SER A 195 9.57 -4.58 26.67
C SER A 195 9.21 -3.08 26.81
N GLN A 196 10.07 -2.18 26.34
CA GLN A 196 9.88 -0.72 26.42
C GLN A 196 9.31 -0.10 25.14
N ARG A 197 8.80 -0.93 24.22
CA ARG A 197 8.13 -0.46 22.99
C ARG A 197 6.63 -0.74 23.03
N LEU A 198 5.89 0.04 22.25
CA LEU A 198 4.47 -0.20 21.97
C LEU A 198 4.35 -1.21 20.83
N TYR A 199 3.87 -2.42 21.12
CA TYR A 199 3.59 -3.42 20.10
C TYR A 199 2.18 -3.24 19.57
N ILE A 200 2.05 -3.06 18.26
CA ILE A 200 0.78 -2.82 17.59
C ILE A 200 0.49 -4.00 16.66
N LEU A 201 -0.64 -4.65 16.88
CA LEU A 201 -1.09 -5.83 16.15
C LEU A 201 -1.88 -5.45 14.91
N PHE A 202 -1.51 -6.05 13.77
CA PHE A 202 -2.16 -5.89 12.47
C PHE A 202 -2.62 -7.24 11.92
N PRO A 203 -3.77 -7.75 12.38
CA PRO A 203 -4.41 -8.91 11.77
C PRO A 203 -4.88 -8.57 10.34
N LEU A 204 -4.30 -9.19 9.32
CA LEU A 204 -4.62 -8.90 7.91
C LEU A 204 -6.05 -9.31 7.50
N ASP A 205 -6.68 -10.20 8.25
CA ASP A 205 -8.10 -10.53 8.08
C ASP A 205 -9.03 -9.43 8.62
N CYS A 206 -8.47 -8.43 9.32
CA CYS A 206 -9.13 -7.33 10.03
C CYS A 206 -10.01 -7.78 11.22
N GLY A 207 -9.82 -9.00 11.72
CA GLY A 207 -10.47 -9.47 12.94
C GLY A 207 -9.83 -8.81 14.16
N VAL A 208 -10.51 -7.84 14.77
CA VAL A 208 -10.03 -7.11 15.95
C VAL A 208 -10.97 -7.41 17.13
N PRO A 209 -10.67 -8.42 17.96
CA PRO A 209 -11.44 -8.70 19.17
C PRO A 209 -11.20 -7.62 20.23
N ASP A 210 -12.23 -7.33 21.03
CA ASP A 210 -12.17 -6.30 22.08
C ASP A 210 -11.26 -6.70 23.26
N ASN A 211 -11.02 -8.00 23.44
CA ASN A 211 -10.22 -8.53 24.54
C ASN A 211 -9.13 -9.50 24.03
N LEU A 212 -7.86 -9.13 24.20
CA LEU A 212 -6.72 -9.94 23.79
C LEU A 212 -6.68 -11.32 24.48
N SER A 213 -7.17 -11.44 25.71
CA SER A 213 -7.25 -12.73 26.42
C SER A 213 -8.29 -13.68 25.83
N THR A 214 -9.24 -13.17 25.04
CA THR A 214 -10.17 -14.02 24.27
C THR A 214 -9.58 -14.48 22.95
N ALA A 215 -8.64 -13.71 22.38
CA ALA A 215 -7.90 -14.09 21.18
C ALA A 215 -6.87 -15.19 21.48
N ASP A 216 -6.15 -15.08 22.61
CA ASP A 216 -5.23 -16.10 23.09
C ASP A 216 -5.20 -16.08 24.64
N PRO A 217 -5.56 -17.19 25.32
CA PRO A 217 -5.58 -17.25 26.79
C PRO A 217 -4.20 -17.13 27.44
N ASN A 218 -3.12 -17.25 26.66
CA ASN A 218 -1.75 -17.02 27.12
C ASN A 218 -1.39 -15.53 27.16
N ILE A 219 -2.24 -14.65 26.63
CA ILE A 219 -2.10 -13.19 26.75
C ILE A 219 -3.02 -12.73 27.88
N ARG A 220 -2.45 -12.33 29.01
CA ARG A 220 -3.24 -11.90 30.18
C ARG A 220 -3.02 -10.44 30.47
N PHE A 221 -4.12 -9.72 30.66
CA PHE A 221 -4.08 -8.33 31.10
C PHE A 221 -3.39 -8.24 32.46
N LEU A 222 -2.39 -7.37 32.56
CA LEU A 222 -1.62 -7.17 33.79
C LEU A 222 -2.01 -5.85 34.46
N ASP A 223 -1.86 -4.73 33.76
CA ASP A 223 -2.19 -3.39 34.28
C ASP A 223 -2.30 -2.36 33.13
N LYS A 224 -2.57 -1.10 33.47
CA LYS A 224 -2.53 0.05 32.55
C LYS A 224 -1.26 0.87 32.77
N LEU A 225 -0.69 1.39 31.68
CA LEU A 225 0.32 2.43 31.80
C LEU A 225 -0.28 3.73 32.38
N PRO A 226 0.54 4.57 33.05
CA PRO A 226 0.13 5.90 33.45
C PRO A 226 -0.52 6.67 32.30
N GLN A 227 -1.63 7.34 32.61
CA GLN A 227 -2.46 7.98 31.61
C GLN A 227 -1.78 9.21 31.01
N GLN A 228 -2.03 9.47 29.74
CA GLN A 228 -1.68 10.74 29.09
C GLN A 228 -2.94 11.54 28.83
N THR A 229 -2.96 12.79 29.30
CA THR A 229 -4.12 13.66 29.20
C THR A 229 -3.79 14.87 28.35
N ILE A 230 -4.59 15.13 27.31
CA ILE A 230 -4.38 16.22 26.36
C ILE A 230 -5.74 16.85 26.00
N ASP A 231 -5.80 18.18 25.91
CA ASP A 231 -6.96 18.88 25.36
C ASP A 231 -6.96 18.75 23.83
N ARG A 232 -8.04 18.25 23.22
CA ARG A 232 -8.09 18.11 21.75
C ARG A 232 -9.49 18.18 21.19
N ALA A 233 -9.64 18.87 20.05
CA ALA A 233 -10.89 18.98 19.29
C ALA A 233 -12.07 19.43 20.18
N GLY A 234 -11.82 20.39 21.08
CA GLY A 234 -12.82 20.90 22.03
C GLY A 234 -13.06 20.02 23.26
N ILE A 235 -12.44 18.83 23.34
CA ILE A 235 -12.54 17.94 24.50
C ILE A 235 -11.42 18.28 25.48
N LYS A 236 -11.80 18.78 26.66
CA LYS A 236 -10.89 19.02 27.77
C LYS A 236 -10.52 17.73 28.47
N GLY A 237 -9.24 17.55 28.76
CA GLY A 237 -8.73 16.40 29.50
C GLY A 237 -8.95 15.07 28.80
N ARG A 238 -8.79 14.99 27.47
CA ARG A 238 -8.94 13.72 26.76
C ARG A 238 -7.86 12.74 27.21
N VAL A 239 -8.30 11.58 27.71
CA VAL A 239 -7.42 10.55 28.28
C VAL A 239 -7.03 9.54 27.21
N TYR A 240 -5.74 9.24 27.14
CA TYR A 240 -5.15 8.15 26.37
C TYR A 240 -4.49 7.15 27.32
N THR A 241 -4.78 5.87 27.11
CA THR A 241 -4.29 4.77 27.96
C THR A 241 -3.80 3.62 27.10
N ASN A 242 -2.70 3.00 27.52
CA ASN A 242 -2.20 1.77 26.94
C ASN A 242 -2.27 0.65 27.99
N SER A 243 -2.48 -0.58 27.53
CA SER A 243 -2.59 -1.76 28.40
C SER A 243 -1.30 -2.58 28.36
N ILE A 244 -0.92 -3.10 29.51
CA ILE A 244 0.22 -3.99 29.71
C ILE A 244 -0.31 -5.41 29.82
N TYR A 245 0.33 -6.32 29.10
CA TYR A 245 -0.01 -7.74 29.12
C TYR A 245 1.19 -8.57 29.53
N GLU A 246 0.95 -9.64 30.28
CA GLU A 246 1.89 -10.73 30.44
C GLU A 246 1.64 -11.80 29.38
N LEU A 247 2.73 -12.41 28.92
CA LEU A 247 2.72 -13.46 27.91
C LEU A 247 3.19 -14.76 28.55
N LEU A 248 2.39 -15.82 28.39
CA LEU A 248 2.67 -17.13 28.97
C LEU A 248 3.23 -18.11 27.94
N GLU A 249 4.18 -18.92 28.39
CA GLU A 249 4.70 -20.08 27.68
C GLU A 249 4.70 -21.25 28.66
N ASN A 250 4.04 -22.36 28.30
CA ASN A 250 3.87 -23.52 29.19
C ASN A 250 3.28 -23.18 30.57
N GLY A 251 2.39 -22.17 30.63
CA GLY A 251 1.76 -21.72 31.87
C GLY A 251 2.64 -20.84 32.77
N GLN A 252 3.89 -20.56 32.38
CA GLN A 252 4.78 -19.65 33.08
C GLN A 252 4.94 -18.34 32.30
N ARG A 253 5.20 -17.25 33.02
CA ARG A 253 5.40 -15.95 32.40
C ARG A 253 6.73 -15.91 31.64
N ALA A 254 6.64 -15.74 30.34
CA ALA A 254 7.79 -15.64 29.42
C ALA A 254 8.14 -14.19 29.06
N GLY A 255 7.19 -13.26 29.16
CA GLY A 255 7.42 -11.84 28.86
C GLY A 255 6.31 -10.93 29.36
N ALA A 256 6.53 -9.62 29.24
CA ALA A 256 5.48 -8.62 29.37
C ALA A 256 5.73 -7.46 28.42
N CYS A 257 4.67 -6.91 27.85
CA CYS A 257 4.78 -5.82 26.88
C CYS A 257 3.54 -4.93 26.93
N VAL A 258 3.67 -3.75 26.33
CA VAL A 258 2.54 -2.88 26.01
C VAL A 258 2.01 -3.30 24.65
N LEU A 259 0.76 -3.73 24.58
CA LEU A 259 0.19 -4.38 23.40
C LEU A 259 -1.19 -3.83 23.08
N GLU A 260 -1.45 -3.55 21.81
CA GLU A 260 -2.76 -3.09 21.33
C GLU A 260 -3.01 -3.46 19.87
N TYR A 261 -4.28 -3.44 19.45
CA TYR A 261 -4.64 -3.58 18.04
C TYR A 261 -4.63 -2.25 17.31
N ALA A 262 -4.28 -2.28 16.02
CA ALA A 262 -4.49 -1.15 15.13
C ALA A 262 -6.00 -0.94 14.89
N SER A 263 -6.58 0.01 15.63
CA SER A 263 -8.03 0.29 15.58
C SER A 263 -8.61 0.55 14.18
N PRO A 264 -7.88 1.17 13.20
CA PRO A 264 -8.41 1.35 11.85
C PRO A 264 -8.78 0.05 11.11
N LEU A 265 -8.20 -1.10 11.49
CA LEU A 265 -8.56 -2.39 10.89
C LEU A 265 -10.01 -2.78 11.22
N GLN A 266 -10.50 -2.43 12.40
CA GLN A 266 -11.91 -2.63 12.76
C GLN A 266 -12.84 -1.79 11.88
N THR A 267 -12.39 -0.60 11.45
CA THR A 267 -13.13 0.23 10.49
C THR A 267 -13.21 -0.45 9.12
N LEU A 268 -12.10 -0.99 8.61
CA LEU A 268 -12.09 -1.76 7.37
C LEU A 268 -12.99 -3.01 7.45
N PHE A 269 -12.98 -3.70 8.59
CA PHE A 269 -13.89 -4.82 8.84
C PHE A 269 -15.35 -4.38 8.78
N ALA A 270 -15.72 -3.32 9.50
CA ALA A 270 -17.09 -2.80 9.50
C ALA A 270 -17.54 -2.35 8.09
N MET A 271 -16.67 -1.68 7.33
CA MET A 271 -16.95 -1.30 5.94
C MET A 271 -17.25 -2.51 5.07
N SER A 272 -16.56 -3.64 5.26
CA SER A 272 -16.81 -4.87 4.49
C SER A 272 -18.12 -5.57 4.86
N GLN A 273 -18.62 -5.35 6.07
CA GLN A 273 -19.93 -5.87 6.50
C GLN A 273 -21.09 -4.96 6.06
N TYR A 274 -20.79 -3.71 5.72
CA TYR A 274 -21.78 -2.75 5.29
C TYR A 274 -22.03 -2.86 3.78
N GLY A 275 -23.02 -3.67 3.38
CA GLY A 275 -23.26 -4.01 1.97
C GLY A 275 -23.39 -2.82 0.99
N GLN A 276 -23.86 -1.65 1.46
CA GLN A 276 -23.96 -0.44 0.63
C GLN A 276 -22.60 0.23 0.35
N ALA A 277 -21.56 -0.08 1.13
CA ALA A 277 -20.21 0.44 0.87
C ALA A 277 -19.58 -0.17 -0.39
N GLY A 278 -20.10 -1.31 -0.87
CA GLY A 278 -19.52 -2.02 -2.02
C GLY A 278 -18.08 -2.47 -1.78
N PHE A 279 -17.72 -2.75 -0.52
CA PHE A 279 -16.36 -3.07 -0.09
C PHE A 279 -16.23 -4.57 0.15
N SER A 280 -15.62 -5.29 -0.80
CA SER A 280 -15.52 -6.75 -0.72
C SER A 280 -14.49 -7.23 0.31
N ARG A 281 -14.45 -8.54 0.58
CA ARG A 281 -13.42 -9.15 1.44
C ARG A 281 -12.03 -9.03 0.80
N GLU A 282 -11.98 -9.13 -0.53
CA GLU A 282 -10.77 -8.94 -1.32
C GLU A 282 -10.27 -7.50 -1.22
N ASP A 283 -11.15 -6.52 -1.40
CA ASP A 283 -10.82 -5.09 -1.24
C ASP A 283 -10.34 -4.80 0.20
N ARG A 284 -10.99 -5.41 1.20
CA ARG A 284 -10.57 -5.29 2.60
C ARG A 284 -9.14 -5.76 2.81
N LEU A 285 -8.79 -6.94 2.32
CA LEU A 285 -7.44 -7.48 2.46
C LEU A 285 -6.41 -6.60 1.76
N GLU A 286 -6.74 -6.11 0.56
CA GLU A 286 -5.85 -5.21 -0.19
C GLU A 286 -5.64 -3.88 0.55
N GLN A 287 -6.71 -3.26 1.05
CA GLN A 287 -6.61 -2.02 1.84
C GLN A 287 -5.91 -2.23 3.18
N ALA A 288 -6.07 -3.39 3.83
CA ALA A 288 -5.36 -3.71 5.07
C ALA A 288 -3.84 -3.80 4.84
N LYS A 289 -3.42 -4.49 3.77
CA LYS A 289 -2.01 -4.55 3.36
C LYS A 289 -1.46 -3.17 2.99
N LEU A 290 -2.24 -2.39 2.24
CA LEU A 290 -1.87 -1.03 1.87
C LEU A 290 -1.73 -0.13 3.11
N PHE A 291 -2.64 -0.25 4.08
CA PHE A 291 -2.58 0.47 5.35
C PHE A 291 -1.31 0.14 6.14
N CYS A 292 -0.95 -1.15 6.24
CA CYS A 292 0.29 -1.56 6.90
C CYS A 292 1.52 -0.92 6.25
N ARG A 293 1.63 -1.03 4.92
CA ARG A 293 2.75 -0.46 4.16
C ARG A 293 2.82 1.05 4.30
N THR A 294 1.70 1.75 4.10
CA THR A 294 1.66 3.21 4.21
C THR A 294 2.03 3.68 5.63
N LEU A 295 1.60 2.96 6.67
CA LEU A 295 1.97 3.32 8.04
C LEU A 295 3.46 3.05 8.32
N GLU A 296 4.01 1.96 7.79
CA GLU A 296 5.45 1.66 7.84
C GLU A 296 6.26 2.78 7.18
N ASP A 297 5.86 3.22 5.98
CA ASP A 297 6.48 4.34 5.27
C ASP A 297 6.43 5.63 6.11
N ILE A 298 5.27 5.97 6.68
CA ILE A 298 5.09 7.15 7.55
C ILE A 298 6.02 7.09 8.79
N LEU A 299 6.16 5.90 9.39
CA LEU A 299 6.99 5.73 10.58
C LEU A 299 8.49 5.75 10.26
N ALA A 300 8.90 5.28 9.08
CA ALA A 300 10.28 5.36 8.62
C ALA A 300 10.78 6.81 8.52
N ASP A 301 9.89 7.73 8.15
CA ASP A 301 10.18 9.17 8.10
C ASP A 301 10.08 9.87 9.49
N ALA A 302 9.72 9.12 10.54
CA ALA A 302 9.51 9.62 11.91
C ALA A 302 10.32 8.82 12.95
N PRO A 303 11.66 8.99 13.02
CA PRO A 303 12.55 8.11 13.80
C PRO A 303 12.25 8.10 15.31
N GLU A 304 11.80 9.23 15.87
CA GLU A 304 11.38 9.30 17.28
C GLU A 304 10.15 8.43 17.58
N SER A 305 9.27 8.25 16.59
CA SER A 305 8.10 7.37 16.70
C SER A 305 8.50 5.91 16.43
N GLN A 306 9.33 5.68 15.42
CA GLN A 306 9.79 4.34 15.01
C GLN A 306 10.46 3.58 16.15
N ASN A 307 11.33 4.24 16.93
CA ASN A 307 12.05 3.58 18.02
C ASN A 307 11.16 3.21 19.23
N ASN A 308 9.96 3.79 19.32
CA ASN A 308 9.06 3.60 20.46
C ASN A 308 7.89 2.66 20.16
N CYS A 309 7.72 2.21 18.92
CA CYS A 309 6.67 1.27 18.54
C CYS A 309 7.17 0.18 17.58
N ARG A 310 6.52 -0.98 17.59
CA ARG A 310 6.79 -2.07 16.65
C ARG A 310 5.48 -2.59 16.07
N LEU A 311 5.44 -2.71 14.74
CA LEU A 311 4.30 -3.28 14.02
C LEU A 311 4.47 -4.81 13.96
N ILE A 312 3.43 -5.55 14.36
CA ILE A 312 3.35 -7.01 14.23
C ILE A 312 2.21 -7.31 13.26
N VAL A 313 2.57 -7.58 12.01
CA VAL A 313 1.63 -7.93 10.94
C VAL A 313 1.53 -9.44 10.86
N TYR A 314 0.33 -9.99 10.96
CA TYR A 314 0.10 -11.43 10.89
C TYR A 314 -1.18 -11.77 10.13
N GLN A 315 -1.25 -12.99 9.62
CA GLN A 315 -2.44 -13.54 9.00
C GLN A 315 -2.63 -14.96 9.55
N GLU A 316 -3.79 -15.20 10.15
CA GLU A 316 -4.09 -16.54 10.66
C GLU A 316 -4.18 -17.54 9.50
N PRO A 317 -3.49 -18.69 9.61
CA PRO A 317 -3.53 -19.72 8.58
C PRO A 317 -4.95 -20.30 8.46
N ALA A 318 -5.43 -20.44 7.23
CA ALA A 318 -6.77 -20.98 6.95
C ALA A 318 -6.92 -22.46 7.35
N ASP A 319 -5.80 -23.18 7.50
CA ASP A 319 -5.75 -24.62 7.69
C ASP A 319 -5.92 -25.04 9.17
N GLY A 320 -6.21 -24.10 10.07
CA GLY A 320 -6.48 -24.41 11.48
C GLY A 320 -5.25 -24.94 12.24
N SER A 321 -4.04 -24.67 11.75
CA SER A 321 -2.83 -24.91 12.53
C SER A 321 -2.88 -24.06 13.80
N SER A 322 -2.19 -24.51 14.86
CA SER A 322 -2.16 -23.87 16.17
C SER A 322 -1.37 -22.56 16.15
N PHE A 323 -1.87 -21.56 15.41
CA PHE A 323 -1.38 -20.20 15.51
C PHE A 323 -1.72 -19.67 16.91
N LEU A 324 -0.69 -19.25 17.63
CA LEU A 324 -0.82 -18.62 18.94
C LEU A 324 -0.25 -17.22 18.85
N LEU A 325 -1.11 -16.23 19.07
CA LEU A 325 -0.72 -14.83 19.02
C LEU A 325 0.35 -14.50 20.07
N SER A 326 0.26 -15.13 21.25
CA SER A 326 1.26 -15.00 22.32
C SER A 326 2.67 -15.41 21.86
N GLN A 327 2.78 -16.48 21.06
CA GLN A 327 4.04 -16.97 20.52
C GLN A 327 4.60 -16.03 19.46
N GLU A 328 3.74 -15.48 18.60
CA GLU A 328 4.17 -14.49 17.60
C GLU A 328 4.70 -13.21 18.25
N VAL A 329 4.01 -12.72 19.28
CA VAL A 329 4.46 -11.55 20.05
C VAL A 329 5.78 -11.87 20.79
N LEU A 330 5.90 -13.03 21.44
CA LEU A 330 7.15 -13.45 22.10
C LEU A 330 8.32 -13.56 21.10
N ARG A 331 8.09 -14.04 19.88
CA ARG A 331 9.09 -14.09 18.82
C ARG A 331 9.63 -12.68 18.51
N HIS A 332 8.73 -11.70 18.39
CA HIS A 332 9.10 -10.30 18.18
C HIS A 332 9.83 -9.68 19.38
N LEU A 333 9.43 -9.98 20.62
CA LEU A 333 10.17 -9.52 21.80
C LEU A 333 11.61 -10.07 21.83
N ARG A 334 11.79 -11.37 21.58
CA ARG A 334 13.11 -12.02 21.58
C ARG A 334 14.01 -11.44 20.48
N GLN A 335 13.47 -11.24 19.28
CA GLN A 335 14.21 -10.64 18.16
C GLN A 335 14.73 -9.22 18.49
N GLU A 336 13.89 -8.39 19.12
CA GLU A 336 14.30 -7.03 19.53
C GLU A 336 15.38 -7.03 20.60
N GLU A 337 15.31 -7.95 21.56
CA GLU A 337 16.34 -8.10 22.59
C GLU A 337 17.70 -8.49 21.94
N GLU A 338 17.69 -9.40 20.96
CA GLU A 338 18.89 -9.82 20.22
C GLU A 338 19.49 -8.70 19.35
N GLU A 339 18.65 -7.95 18.63
CA GLU A 339 19.08 -6.82 17.79
C GLU A 339 19.73 -5.71 18.64
N GLU A 340 19.16 -5.39 19.82
CA GLU A 340 19.72 -4.36 20.70
C GLU A 340 20.99 -4.80 21.43
N VAL A 341 21.09 -6.07 21.86
CA VAL A 341 22.32 -6.62 22.45
C VAL A 341 23.47 -6.57 21.45
N THR A 342 23.19 -6.87 20.18
CA THR A 342 24.19 -6.84 19.10
C THR A 342 24.71 -5.41 18.83
N VAL A 343 23.81 -4.42 18.77
CA VAL A 343 24.17 -3.01 18.59
C VAL A 343 24.92 -2.44 19.81
N GLY A 344 24.53 -2.83 21.04
CA GLY A 344 25.22 -2.44 22.27
C GLY A 344 26.64 -2.99 22.35
N SER A 345 26.85 -4.24 21.92
CA SER A 345 28.18 -4.87 21.84
C SER A 345 29.10 -4.17 20.82
N LEU A 346 28.56 -3.78 19.67
CA LEU A 346 29.31 -3.07 18.63
C LEU A 346 29.73 -1.67 19.09
N LYS A 347 28.83 -0.91 19.73
CA LYS A 347 29.14 0.41 20.32
C LYS A 347 30.17 0.33 21.44
N THR A 348 30.16 -0.74 22.24
CA THR A 348 31.14 -0.94 23.32
C THR A 348 32.54 -1.27 22.77
N SER A 349 32.63 -1.95 21.62
CA SER A 349 33.90 -2.16 20.89
C SER A 349 34.45 -0.89 20.25
N GLU A 350 33.60 -0.01 19.72
CA GLU A 350 34.01 1.29 19.16
C GLU A 350 34.50 2.27 20.24
N VAL A 351 33.89 2.25 21.43
CA VAL A 351 34.34 3.08 22.56
C VAL A 351 35.70 2.63 23.11
N LEU A 352 36.04 1.33 23.04
CA LEU A 352 37.36 0.84 23.45
C LEU A 352 38.47 1.15 22.42
N SER A 353 38.10 1.45 21.16
CA SER A 353 39.04 1.71 20.07
C SER A 353 39.22 3.20 19.74
N THR A 354 38.53 4.10 20.45
CA THR A 354 38.64 5.56 20.29
C THR A 354 39.48 6.22 21.39
N SER A 355 40.62 5.61 21.73
CA SER A 355 41.75 6.36 22.27
C SER A 355 42.94 6.16 21.34
N THR A 356 43.03 6.98 20.29
CA THR A 356 44.25 7.50 19.65
C THR A 356 43.92 7.96 18.23
N MET A 357 44.03 9.27 18.00
CA MET A 357 44.18 9.97 16.72
C MET A 357 43.11 9.77 15.64
N SER A 358 42.35 10.84 15.36
CA SER A 358 42.17 11.29 13.97
C SER A 358 41.77 12.77 13.96
N GLN A 359 42.58 13.59 13.29
CA GLN A 359 42.27 14.98 12.99
C GLN A 359 41.15 15.02 11.94
N GLU A 360 40.12 15.81 12.24
CA GLU A 360 38.97 16.07 11.38
C GLU A 360 39.40 17.03 10.24
N PRO A 361 39.14 16.72 8.96
CA PRO A 361 39.35 17.69 7.89
C PRO A 361 38.11 18.58 7.74
N GLU A 362 38.28 19.88 7.97
CA GLU A 362 37.31 20.91 7.59
C GLU A 362 37.13 20.92 6.06
N LEU A 363 35.92 20.58 5.60
CA LEU A 363 35.47 20.83 4.24
C LEU A 363 34.49 22.00 4.23
N LEU A 364 35.04 23.18 3.94
CA LEU A 364 34.30 24.38 3.56
C LEU A 364 33.73 24.19 2.14
N ILE A 365 32.42 23.94 2.03
CA ILE A 365 31.68 24.19 0.79
C ILE A 365 30.43 25.01 1.11
N SER A 366 30.36 26.14 0.41
CA SER A 366 29.40 27.22 0.54
C SER A 366 28.04 26.87 -0.09
N GLY A 367 26.96 27.26 0.59
CA GLY A 367 25.74 27.84 0.00
C GLY A 367 24.89 26.96 -0.92
N MET A 368 23.75 26.48 -0.41
CA MET A 368 22.41 26.79 -0.96
C MET A 368 21.28 26.29 -0.02
N GLU A 369 20.37 27.22 0.26
CA GLU A 369 18.97 27.14 0.72
C GLU A 369 18.55 26.06 1.75
N LYS A 370 18.41 26.51 3.01
CA LYS A 370 17.64 25.83 4.05
C LYS A 370 16.15 25.80 3.66
N PRO A 371 15.42 24.70 3.85
CA PRO A 371 13.96 24.70 3.73
C PRO A 371 13.36 25.63 4.79
N LEU A 372 12.49 26.53 4.35
CA LEU A 372 11.74 27.45 5.22
C LEU A 372 10.85 26.64 6.19
N PRO A 373 10.80 27.01 7.48
CA PRO A 373 9.86 26.40 8.41
C PRO A 373 8.42 26.71 7.99
N LEU A 374 7.56 25.69 8.05
CA LEU A 374 6.11 25.84 7.89
C LEU A 374 5.59 26.83 8.93
N ARG A 375 5.06 27.93 8.41
CA ARG A 375 4.48 29.05 9.14
C ARG A 375 3.36 28.56 10.04
N SER A 376 3.57 28.60 11.35
CA SER A 376 2.54 28.37 12.36
C SER A 376 1.75 29.65 12.58
N ASP A 377 0.93 30.03 11.61
CA ASP A 377 -0.08 31.06 11.81
C ASP A 377 -1.40 30.36 12.20
N LEU A 378 -1.73 30.51 13.49
CA LEU A 378 -3.06 30.57 14.12
C LEU A 378 -4.25 29.99 13.32
N PHE A 379 -4.90 28.95 13.83
CA PHE A 379 -6.23 28.98 14.48
C PHE A 379 -6.58 27.64 15.12
#